data_AF-A0A0F3NAG5-F1
#
_entry.id   AF-A0A0F3NAG5-F1
#
_cell.length_a   1.000
_cell.length_b   1.000
_cell.length_c   1.000
_cell.angle_alpha   90.00
_cell.angle_beta   90.00
_cell.angle_gamma   90.00
#
_symmetry.space_group_name_H-M   'P 1'
#
loop_
_entity.id
_entity.type
_entity.pdbx_description
1 polymer ?
#
loop_
_entity_poly.entity_id
_entity_poly.type
_entity_poly.pdbx_seq_one_letter_code
_entity_poly.pdbx_strand_id
1 'polypeptide(L)' 'MMLGSIMQNNNSITDNITLLRSKIRLIDVVAGKIKLTKRSGNNYVGLCPFHSEKTLHSILIVKMSYSTVLDVGQQVM' A
#
# COMPACT_ATOMS: atom_id res chain seq x y z
N MET A 1 -14.94 0.75 -44.71
CA MET A 1 -15.35 2.04 -44.13
C MET A 1 -14.95 2.03 -42.66
N MET A 2 -13.79 2.60 -42.36
CA MET A 2 -13.39 2.93 -40.98
C MET A 2 -14.08 4.24 -40.60
N LEU A 3 -14.67 4.32 -39.39
CA LEU A 3 -14.85 5.54 -38.59
C LEU A 3 -15.58 5.18 -37.28
N GLY A 4 -14.89 4.51 -36.36
CA GLY A 4 -15.48 4.12 -35.08
C GLY A 4 -14.52 4.06 -33.90
N SER A 5 -13.37 4.76 -33.95
CA SER A 5 -12.39 4.73 -32.86
C SER A 5 -11.80 6.10 -32.53
N ILE A 6 -12.64 7.15 -32.54
CA ILE A 6 -12.29 8.43 -31.91
C ILE A 6 -13.01 8.51 -30.57
N MET A 7 -12.42 7.87 -29.56
CA MET A 7 -12.57 8.27 -28.16
C MET A 7 -11.27 8.02 -27.40
N GLN A 8 -10.13 8.50 -27.95
CA GLN A 8 -9.00 8.79 -27.07
C GLN A 8 -9.29 10.14 -26.41
N ASN A 9 -10.09 10.07 -25.35
CA ASN A 9 -10.39 11.21 -24.49
C ASN A 9 -9.13 11.54 -23.69
N ASN A 10 -8.74 12.81 -23.73
CA ASN A 10 -7.59 13.36 -23.08
C ASN A 10 -7.73 13.24 -21.55
N ASN A 11 -7.25 12.14 -20.96
CA ASN A 11 -6.99 12.04 -19.52
C ASN A 11 -5.74 11.21 -19.19
N SER A 12 -4.71 11.36 -20.03
CA SER A 12 -3.46 10.58 -20.03
C SER A 12 -2.83 10.36 -18.65
N ILE A 13 -2.91 11.35 -17.74
CA ILE A 13 -2.31 11.23 -16.39
C ILE A 13 -3.10 10.24 -15.51
N THR A 14 -4.42 10.33 -15.52
CA THR A 14 -5.28 9.49 -14.67
C THR A 14 -5.23 8.03 -15.14
N ASP A 15 -5.08 7.82 -16.45
CA ASP A 15 -4.92 6.50 -17.06
C ASP A 15 -3.60 5.85 -16.65
N ASN A 16 -2.51 6.62 -16.65
CA ASN A 16 -1.19 6.14 -16.22
C ASN A 16 -1.17 5.78 -14.73
N ILE A 17 -1.78 6.61 -13.86
CA ILE A 17 -1.88 6.31 -12.43
C ILE A 17 -2.70 5.04 -12.19
N THR A 18 -3.81 4.88 -12.93
CA THR A 18 -4.67 3.69 -12.84
C THR A 18 -3.93 2.43 -13.29
N LEU A 19 -3.18 2.52 -14.39
CA LEU A 19 -2.33 1.44 -14.89
C LEU A 19 -1.23 1.04 -13.90
N LEU A 20 -0.62 2.00 -13.22
CA LEU A 20 0.38 1.72 -12.19
C LEU A 20 -0.23 1.02 -10.99
N ARG A 21 -1.40 1.48 -10.52
CA ARG A 21 -2.13 0.85 -9.40
C ARG A 21 -2.58 -0.58 -9.70
N SER A 22 -2.82 -0.94 -10.97
CA SER A 22 -3.20 -2.30 -11.36
C SER A 22 -2.01 -3.25 -11.48
N LYS A 23 -0.81 -2.72 -11.75
CA LYS A 23 0.41 -3.52 -11.93
C LYS A 23 1.23 -3.70 -10.64
N ILE A 24 1.19 -2.73 -9.74
CA ILE A 24 2.03 -2.71 -8.54
C ILE A 24 1.24 -3.18 -7.34
N ARG A 25 1.76 -4.18 -6.60
CA ARG A 25 1.21 -4.56 -5.30
C ARG A 25 1.89 -3.79 -4.19
N LEU A 26 1.09 -3.20 -3.30
CA LEU A 26 1.59 -2.41 -2.17
C LEU A 26 2.54 -3.22 -1.26
N ILE A 27 2.28 -4.52 -1.10
CA ILE A 27 3.09 -5.44 -0.29
C ILE A 27 4.53 -5.50 -0.80
N ASP A 28 4.74 -5.56 -2.12
CA ASP A 28 6.08 -5.69 -2.72
C ASP A 28 6.89 -4.40 -2.48
N VAL A 29 6.23 -3.24 -2.55
CA VAL A 29 6.86 -1.93 -2.29
C VAL A 29 7.27 -1.78 -0.82
N VAL A 30 6.40 -2.18 0.11
CA VAL A 30 6.66 -2.04 1.55
C VAL A 30 7.68 -3.08 2.04
N ALA A 31 7.65 -4.30 1.50
CA ALA A 31 8.60 -5.36 1.83
C ALA A 31 10.06 -4.99 1.49
N GLY A 32 10.28 -4.09 0.52
CA GLY A 32 11.61 -3.55 0.21
C GLY A 32 12.17 -2.61 1.29
N LYS A 33 11.33 -2.09 2.19
CA LYS A 33 11.72 -1.16 3.26
C LYS A 33 11.74 -1.80 4.63
N ILE A 34 10.78 -2.68 4.92
CA ILE A 34 10.63 -3.32 6.22
C ILE A 34 10.36 -4.80 6.07
N LYS A 35 10.76 -5.58 7.07
CA LYS A 35 10.45 -7.01 7.12
C LYS A 35 8.97 -7.20 7.45
N LEU A 36 8.25 -7.83 6.53
CA LEU A 36 6.83 -8.17 6.70
C LEU A 36 6.66 -9.65 7.06
N THR A 37 5.77 -9.93 8.00
CA THR A 37 5.35 -11.27 8.40
C THR A 37 3.89 -11.48 7.97
N LYS A 38 3.60 -12.60 7.31
CA LYS A 38 2.23 -12.95 6.91
C LYS A 38 1.42 -13.37 8.14
N ARG A 39 0.25 -12.76 8.37
CA ARG A 39 -0.63 -13.06 9.51
C ARG A 39 -1.74 -14.03 9.12
N SER A 40 -2.59 -13.63 8.17
CA SER A 40 -3.69 -14.46 7.67
C SER A 40 -4.20 -13.93 6.34
N GLY A 41 -4.49 -14.83 5.39
CA GLY A 41 -4.88 -14.48 4.02
C GLY A 41 -3.88 -13.51 3.38
N ASN A 42 -4.37 -12.36 2.94
CA ASN A 42 -3.59 -11.30 2.30
C ASN A 42 -3.22 -10.15 3.27
N ASN A 43 -3.16 -10.44 4.57
CA ASN A 43 -2.75 -9.49 5.60
C ASN A 43 -1.30 -9.75 6.03
N TYR A 44 -0.50 -8.69 6.00
CA TYR A 44 0.89 -8.67 6.41
C TYR A 44 1.09 -7.66 7.54
N VAL A 45 2.01 -7.97 8.45
CA VAL A 45 2.36 -7.10 9.58
C VAL A 45 3.86 -6.90 9.64
N GLY A 46 4.30 -5.69 9.99
CA GLY A 46 5.70 -5.36 10.21
C GLY A 46 5.84 -4.18 11.16
N LEU A 47 7.07 -3.85 11.53
CA LEU A 47 7.34 -2.66 12.32
C LEU A 47 7.12 -1.41 11.46
N CYS A 48 6.44 -0.42 12.02
CA CYS A 48 6.22 0.84 11.32
C CYS A 48 7.53 1.63 11.21
N PRO A 49 7.97 2.05 10.00
CA PRO A 49 9.22 2.78 9.82
C PRO A 49 9.12 4.28 10.18
N PHE A 50 7.92 4.77 10.53
CA PHE A 50 7.64 6.20 10.73
C PHE A 50 7.78 6.66 12.18
N HIS A 51 7.90 5.73 13.13
CA HIS A 51 8.24 6.05 14.52
C HIS A 51 9.56 5.37 14.84
N SER A 52 10.51 6.12 15.41
CA SER A 52 11.84 5.62 15.77
C SER A 52 11.83 4.69 16.99
N GLU A 53 10.65 4.37 17.51
CA GLU A 53 10.49 3.50 18.65
C GLU A 53 10.60 2.03 18.20
N LYS A 54 11.67 1.36 18.63
CA LYS A 54 11.93 -0.06 18.33
C LYS A 54 11.02 -1.02 19.12
N THR A 55 9.96 -0.50 19.73
CA THR A 55 8.99 -1.24 20.54
C THR A 55 7.80 -1.63 19.67
N LEU A 56 7.10 -2.70 20.06
CA LEU A 56 5.90 -3.23 19.39
C LEU A 56 4.71 -2.24 19.33
N HIS A 57 4.93 -1.00 19.76
CA HIS A 57 3.93 0.04 19.86
C HIS A 57 3.49 0.52 18.48
N SER A 58 4.37 0.55 17.47
CA SER A 58 3.99 0.94 16.10
C SER A 58 4.02 -0.22 15.12
N ILE A 59 2.84 -0.75 14.77
CA ILE A 59 2.67 -1.87 13.82
C ILE A 59 2.14 -1.33 12.49
N LEU A 60 2.81 -1.65 11.38
CA LEU A 60 2.27 -1.44 10.05
C LEU A 60 1.53 -2.69 9.59
N ILE A 61 0.23 -2.55 9.33
CA ILE A 61 -0.59 -3.60 8.71
C ILE A 61 -0.73 -3.26 7.23
N VAL A 62 -0.31 -4.17 6.36
CA VAL A 62 -0.45 -4.04 4.91
C VAL A 62 -1.49 -5.05 4.43
N LYS A 63 -2.51 -4.53 3.76
CA LYS A 63 -3.51 -5.29 3.00
C LYS A 63 -3.24 -5.11 1.50
N MET A 64 -3.97 -5.89 0.68
CA MET A 64 -3.81 -5.88 -0.78
C MET A 64 -3.88 -4.48 -1.40
N SER A 65 -4.76 -3.62 -0.86
CA SER A 65 -5.09 -2.32 -1.48
C SER A 65 -4.73 -1.10 -0.63
N TYR A 66 -4.38 -1.28 0.64
CA TYR A 66 -4.09 -0.19 1.57
C TYR A 66 -3.19 -0.64 2.72
N SER A 67 -2.57 0.32 3.40
CA SER A 67 -1.82 0.09 4.64
C SER A 67 -2.33 0.98 5.76
N THR A 68 -2.39 0.44 6.97
CA THR A 68 -2.77 1.17 8.18
C THR A 68 -1.66 1.04 9.21
N VAL A 69 -1.28 2.16 9.82
CA VAL A 69 -0.45 2.15 11.02
C VAL A 69 -1.39 1.96 12.20
N LEU A 70 -1.13 0.93 13.00
CA LEU A 70 -1.79 0.71 14.27
C LEU A 70 -0.78 1.07 15.36
N ASP A 71 -1.11 2.07 16.16
CA ASP A 71 -0.39 2.36 17.39
C ASP A 71 -1.05 1.58 18.53
N VAL A 72 -0.33 0.62 19.11
CA VAL A 72 -0.82 -0.30 20.14
C VAL A 72 -0.61 0.26 21.55
N GLY A 73 -0.07 1.48 21.71
CA GLY A 73 0.02 2.06 23.04
C GLY A 73 0.53 3.48 23.10
N GLN A 74 -0.42 4.41 23.20
CA GLN A 74 -0.26 5.53 24.12
C GLN A 74 -1.46 5.56 25.08
N GLN A 75 -1.47 4.64 26.05
CA GLN A 75 -2.13 4.92 27.33
C GLN A 75 -1.06 5.58 28.20
N VAL A 76 -0.94 6.90 28.09
CA VAL A 76 -0.11 7.70 29.00
C VAL A 76 -0.72 7.55 30.40
N MET A 77 0.14 7.19 31.36
CA MET A 77 -0.10 7.36 32.79
C MET A 77 0.05 8.84 33.14
#